data_AF-A0A085WU39-F1
#
_entry.id   AF-A0A085WU39-F1
#
_cell.length_a   1.000
_cell.length_b   1.000
_cell.length_c   1.000
_cell.angle_alpha   90.00
_cell.angle_beta   90.00
_cell.angle_gamma   90.00
#
_symmetry.space_group_name_H-M   'P 1'
#
loop_
_entity.id
_entity.type
_entity.pdbx_description
1 polymer ?
#
loop_
_entity_poly.entity_id
_entity_poly.type
_entity_poly.pdbx_seq_one_letter_code
_entity_poly.pdbx_strand_id
1 'polypeptide(L)'
;MAPNSHPLVTMFERFVVFQQPHLEIGRRYIQAFGLAKGVNAIVEDMNEGRLPWDKAQKVLAQMHYLFIESIVRRVGFERFSDVLKEPEYLAMQAQSVASEQQRHGPFPEDRYARAIESFAWNSLRHWHFVAQDLGGRHIYEITPRLAQVLRRPPPLEEPWRRPRLPVPSLLLIVPEEAKLTITLKGFTSREVTEIYVVESSPPQHQWAVWIHAPIDDSLSESVYLELPFSAEGTLEEGLDRAHDMFQKDSPSIDGWKECVRWLAAAMRYLDQGGARMEFQPGESDPSRRVLIGDSEAIQ
;
A
#
# COMPACT_ATOMS: atom_id res chain seq x y z
N MET A 1 -34.78 -4.77 7.72
CA MET A 1 -33.63 -5.45 8.33
C MET A 1 -32.40 -4.84 7.70
N ALA A 2 -31.60 -4.09 8.47
CA ALA A 2 -30.30 -3.63 7.97
C ALA A 2 -29.46 -4.88 7.69
N PRO A 3 -28.78 -4.98 6.53
CA PRO A 3 -27.83 -6.06 6.33
C PRO A 3 -26.77 -5.94 7.43
N ASN A 4 -26.52 -7.05 8.14
CA ASN A 4 -25.35 -7.17 9.00
C ASN A 4 -24.11 -7.14 8.10
N SER A 5 -23.69 -5.95 7.69
CA SER A 5 -22.39 -5.71 7.09
C SER A 5 -21.36 -5.86 8.21
N HIS A 6 -20.80 -7.06 8.34
CA HIS A 6 -19.50 -7.17 9.00
C HIS A 6 -18.57 -6.13 8.35
N PRO A 7 -17.86 -5.30 9.13
CA PRO A 7 -16.94 -4.34 8.55
C PRO A 7 -15.93 -5.10 7.69
N LEU A 8 -15.78 -4.65 6.45
CA LEU A 8 -14.85 -5.24 5.51
C LEU A 8 -13.43 -5.11 6.10
N VAL A 9 -12.84 -6.23 6.51
CA VAL A 9 -11.49 -6.25 7.09
C VAL A 9 -10.48 -6.11 5.98
N THR A 10 -9.83 -4.94 5.94
CA THR A 10 -8.85 -4.54 4.94
C THR A 10 -7.57 -5.37 5.02
N MET A 11 -6.78 -5.38 3.95
CA MET A 11 -5.45 -6.00 3.98
C MET A 11 -4.56 -5.39 5.05
N PHE A 12 -4.58 -4.06 5.21
CA PHE A 12 -3.83 -3.39 6.27
C PHE A 12 -4.21 -3.90 7.67
N GLU A 13 -5.51 -4.08 7.96
CA GLU A 13 -5.95 -4.60 9.26
C GLU A 13 -5.48 -6.04 9.50
N ARG A 14 -5.58 -6.91 8.49
CA ARG A 14 -5.14 -8.32 8.58
C ARG A 14 -3.63 -8.42 8.84
N PHE A 15 -2.84 -7.58 8.18
CA PHE A 15 -1.38 -7.66 8.21
C PHE A 15 -0.73 -6.86 9.33
N VAL A 16 -1.23 -5.66 9.63
CA VAL A 16 -0.61 -4.75 10.60
C VAL A 16 -1.38 -4.73 11.91
N VAL A 17 -2.66 -4.36 11.87
CA VAL A 17 -3.46 -4.14 13.09
C VAL A 17 -3.57 -5.43 13.91
N PHE A 18 -3.92 -6.55 13.28
CA PHE A 18 -4.05 -7.84 13.97
C PHE A 18 -2.69 -8.44 14.40
N GLN A 19 -1.59 -8.03 13.76
CA GLN A 19 -0.24 -8.49 14.12
C GLN A 19 0.46 -7.54 15.10
N GLN A 20 -0.18 -6.43 15.50
CA GLN A 20 0.40 -5.39 16.32
C GLN A 20 1.10 -5.91 17.59
N PRO A 21 0.54 -6.87 18.36
CA PRO A 21 1.23 -7.42 19.54
C PRO A 21 2.57 -8.10 19.20
N HIS A 22 2.68 -8.74 18.04
CA HIS A 22 3.92 -9.38 17.58
C HIS A 22 4.90 -8.33 17.03
N LEU A 23 4.40 -7.35 16.28
CA LEU A 23 5.20 -6.24 15.79
C LEU A 23 5.83 -5.46 16.95
N GLU A 24 5.08 -5.17 18.01
CA GLU A 24 5.61 -4.49 19.21
C GLU A 24 6.71 -5.28 19.91
N ILE A 25 6.65 -6.61 19.92
CA ILE A 25 7.73 -7.44 20.45
C ILE A 25 8.97 -7.26 19.58
N GLY A 26 8.85 -7.47 18.26
CA GLY A 26 9.97 -7.33 17.34
C GLY A 26 10.60 -5.93 17.38
N ARG A 27 9.77 -4.88 17.43
CA ARG A 27 10.22 -3.48 17.59
C ARG A 27 11.10 -3.31 18.82
N ARG A 28 10.75 -3.89 19.97
CA ARG A 28 11.56 -3.81 21.20
C ARG A 28 12.94 -4.44 21.03
N TYR A 29 13.03 -5.60 20.38
CA TYR A 29 14.32 -6.25 20.11
C TYR A 29 15.18 -5.43 19.15
N ILE A 30 14.59 -4.93 18.06
CA ILE A 30 15.31 -4.11 17.08
C ILE A 30 15.78 -2.80 17.71
N GLN A 31 14.96 -2.15 18.54
CA GLN A 31 15.33 -0.93 19.26
C GLN A 31 16.46 -1.16 20.26
N ALA A 32 16.46 -2.30 20.97
CA ALA A 32 17.46 -2.61 21.97
C ALA A 32 18.82 -2.99 21.38
N PHE A 33 18.82 -3.77 20.29
CA PHE A 33 20.04 -4.43 19.80
C PHE A 33 20.46 -3.98 18.40
N GLY A 34 19.62 -3.21 17.70
CA GLY A 34 19.70 -3.01 16.27
C GLY A 34 19.13 -4.21 15.51
N LEU A 35 18.92 -4.06 14.21
CA LEU A 35 18.19 -5.04 13.40
C LEU A 35 18.82 -6.44 13.41
N ALA A 36 20.08 -6.58 12.97
CA ALA A 36 20.72 -7.89 12.81
C ALA A 36 20.86 -8.63 14.15
N LYS A 37 21.30 -7.92 15.20
CA LYS A 37 21.43 -8.49 16.54
C LYS A 37 20.06 -8.73 17.20
N GLY A 38 19.05 -7.93 16.87
CA GLY A 38 17.68 -8.10 17.34
C GLY A 38 17.08 -9.42 16.87
N VAL A 39 17.29 -9.80 15.61
CA VAL A 39 16.86 -11.12 15.10
C VAL A 39 17.55 -12.26 15.84
N ASN A 40 18.88 -12.18 16.03
CA ASN A 40 19.62 -13.19 16.77
C ASN A 40 19.12 -13.31 18.22
N ALA A 41 18.89 -12.18 18.89
CA ALA A 41 18.35 -12.16 20.24
C ALA A 41 16.95 -12.79 20.33
N ILE A 42 16.08 -12.59 19.34
CA ILE A 42 14.78 -13.29 19.28
C ILE A 42 14.98 -14.81 19.18
N VAL A 43 15.91 -15.26 18.35
CA VAL A 43 16.21 -16.70 18.17
C VAL A 43 16.83 -17.29 19.43
N GLU A 44 17.74 -16.58 20.10
CA GLU A 44 18.33 -16.98 21.37
C GLU A 44 17.26 -17.10 22.46
N ASP A 45 16.44 -16.07 22.67
CA ASP A 45 15.34 -16.08 23.63
C ASP A 45 14.31 -17.18 23.35
N MET A 46 14.08 -17.50 22.07
CA MET A 46 13.23 -18.61 21.65
C MET A 46 13.85 -19.97 22.03
N ASN A 47 15.13 -20.18 21.75
CA ASN A 47 15.84 -21.43 22.07
C ASN A 47 16.00 -21.64 23.58
N GLU A 48 16.15 -20.57 24.34
CA GLU A 48 16.27 -20.60 25.80
C GLU A 48 14.92 -20.58 26.53
N GLY A 49 13.80 -20.55 25.78
CA GLY A 49 12.45 -20.60 26.32
C GLY A 49 11.97 -19.32 27.01
N ARG A 50 12.69 -18.21 26.88
CA ARG A 50 12.30 -16.88 27.39
C ARG A 50 11.19 -16.24 26.55
N LEU A 51 11.13 -16.59 25.26
CA LEU A 51 10.05 -16.23 24.36
C LEU A 51 9.35 -17.51 23.87
N PRO A 52 8.03 -17.69 24.11
CA PRO A 52 7.31 -18.87 23.64
C PRO A 52 7.48 -19.07 22.13
N TRP A 53 7.70 -20.32 21.72
CA TRP A 53 8.03 -20.69 20.34
C TRP A 53 7.01 -20.17 19.31
N ASP A 54 5.72 -20.36 19.59
CA ASP A 54 4.62 -19.90 18.73
C ASP A 54 4.63 -18.37 18.54
N LYS A 55 4.94 -17.64 19.61
CA LYS A 55 5.05 -16.19 19.62
C LYS A 55 6.30 -15.72 18.87
N ALA A 56 7.44 -16.36 19.13
CA ALA A 56 8.70 -16.08 18.46
C ALA A 56 8.58 -16.28 16.94
N GLN A 57 7.98 -17.39 16.50
CA GLN A 57 7.73 -17.66 15.09
C GLN A 57 6.87 -16.57 14.43
N LYS A 58 5.80 -16.12 15.11
CA LYS A 58 4.98 -15.02 14.61
C LYS A 58 5.75 -13.71 14.50
N VAL A 59 6.62 -13.39 15.47
CA VAL A 59 7.49 -12.20 15.40
C VAL A 59 8.47 -12.33 14.22
N LEU A 60 9.14 -13.48 14.10
CA LEU A 60 10.09 -13.75 13.03
C LEU A 60 9.44 -13.67 11.64
N ALA A 61 8.18 -14.10 11.51
CA ALA A 61 7.41 -14.00 10.28
C ALA A 61 7.12 -12.54 9.85
N GLN A 62 7.17 -11.58 10.78
CA GLN A 62 6.95 -10.15 10.50
C GLN A 62 8.25 -9.35 10.34
N MET A 63 9.41 -9.99 10.34
CA MET A 63 10.69 -9.28 10.31
C MET A 63 10.89 -8.40 9.07
N HIS A 64 10.35 -8.82 7.93
CA HIS A 64 10.42 -8.02 6.70
C HIS A 64 9.69 -6.69 6.84
N TYR A 65 8.52 -6.69 7.48
CA TYR A 65 7.79 -5.46 7.78
C TYR A 65 8.60 -4.56 8.72
N LEU A 66 9.08 -5.12 9.84
CA LEU A 66 9.83 -4.38 10.86
C LEU A 66 11.13 -3.79 10.31
N PHE A 67 11.75 -4.49 9.37
CA PHE A 67 12.90 -4.03 8.65
C PHE A 67 12.59 -2.79 7.80
N ILE A 68 11.56 -2.89 6.94
CA ILE A 68 11.13 -1.77 6.11
C ILE A 68 10.72 -0.60 6.99
N GLU A 69 10.01 -0.85 8.10
CA GLU A 69 9.66 0.17 9.09
C GLU A 69 10.89 0.89 9.64
N SER A 70 11.93 0.14 10.03
CA SER A 70 13.17 0.72 10.56
C SER A 70 13.87 1.64 9.55
N ILE A 71 13.94 1.23 8.29
CA ILE A 71 14.56 2.05 7.23
C ILE A 71 13.71 3.29 6.95
N VAL A 72 12.41 3.10 6.77
CA VAL A 72 11.46 4.16 6.45
C VAL A 72 11.42 5.24 7.53
N ARG A 73 11.56 4.88 8.81
CA ARG A 73 11.67 5.87 9.91
C ARG A 73 12.88 6.79 9.78
N ARG A 74 13.94 6.36 9.08
CA ARG A 74 15.16 7.15 8.83
C ARG A 74 15.08 7.95 7.55
N VAL A 75 14.62 7.35 6.44
CA VAL A 75 14.63 7.98 5.11
C VAL A 75 13.31 8.64 4.70
N GLY A 76 12.25 8.43 5.47
CA GLY A 76 10.90 8.83 5.12
C GLY A 76 10.12 7.73 4.38
N PHE A 77 8.79 7.81 4.40
CA PHE A 77 7.91 6.85 3.74
C PHE A 77 7.42 7.31 2.36
N GLU A 78 7.78 8.51 1.93
CA GLU A 78 7.23 9.14 0.73
C GLU A 78 7.68 8.46 -0.58
N ARG A 79 8.83 7.79 -0.59
CA ARG A 79 9.38 7.14 -1.78
C ARG A 79 10.01 5.79 -1.46
N PHE A 80 9.51 4.73 -2.10
CA PHE A 80 10.09 3.40 -1.95
C PHE A 80 11.50 3.29 -2.57
N SER A 81 11.75 4.04 -3.65
CA SER A 81 13.07 4.04 -4.30
C SER A 81 14.20 4.51 -3.38
N ASP A 82 13.91 5.27 -2.32
CA ASP A 82 14.89 5.65 -1.31
C ASP A 82 15.20 4.49 -0.36
N VAL A 83 14.21 3.65 -0.03
CA VAL A 83 14.40 2.40 0.73
C VAL A 83 15.32 1.43 -0.03
N LEU A 84 15.16 1.31 -1.35
CA LEU A 84 15.95 0.41 -2.18
C LEU A 84 17.45 0.75 -2.23
N LYS A 85 17.82 1.99 -1.93
CA LYS A 85 19.22 2.46 -1.93
C LYS A 85 19.92 2.22 -0.59
N GLU A 86 19.17 1.87 0.44
CA GLU A 86 19.72 1.78 1.79
C GLU A 86 20.63 0.56 1.95
N PRO A 87 21.84 0.71 2.53
CA PRO A 87 22.78 -0.41 2.66
C PRO A 87 22.20 -1.60 3.43
N GLU A 88 21.36 -1.32 4.43
CA GLU A 88 20.64 -2.35 5.19
C GLU A 88 19.74 -3.17 4.26
N TYR A 89 18.97 -2.50 3.37
CA TYR A 89 18.06 -3.15 2.40
C TYR A 89 18.82 -4.10 1.48
N LEU A 90 19.91 -3.60 0.90
CA LEU A 90 20.75 -4.39 0.00
C LEU A 90 21.36 -5.60 0.71
N ALA A 91 21.80 -5.44 1.96
CA ALA A 91 22.33 -6.54 2.76
C ALA A 91 21.27 -7.61 3.06
N MET A 92 20.05 -7.20 3.44
CA MET A 92 18.95 -8.13 3.70
C MET A 92 18.55 -8.90 2.43
N GLN A 93 18.45 -8.19 1.30
CA GLN A 93 18.15 -8.81 0.01
C GLN A 93 19.23 -9.83 -0.37
N ALA A 94 20.50 -9.46 -0.28
CA ALA A 94 21.63 -10.35 -0.58
C ALA A 94 21.63 -11.59 0.33
N GLN A 95 21.38 -11.42 1.64
CA GLN A 95 21.29 -12.53 2.59
C GLN A 95 20.11 -13.46 2.27
N SER A 96 18.94 -12.90 1.94
CA SER A 96 17.76 -13.68 1.57
C SER A 96 18.03 -14.54 0.34
N VAL A 97 18.65 -13.97 -0.69
CA VAL A 97 18.99 -14.71 -1.92
C VAL A 97 20.08 -15.75 -1.64
N ALA A 98 21.10 -15.42 -0.85
CA ALA A 98 22.15 -16.37 -0.48
C ALA A 98 21.60 -17.58 0.30
N SER A 99 20.66 -17.36 1.22
CA SER A 99 19.98 -18.43 1.95
C SER A 99 19.23 -19.38 1.02
N GLU A 100 18.51 -18.84 0.02
CA GLU A 100 17.79 -19.66 -0.95
C GLU A 100 18.74 -20.42 -1.88
N GLN A 101 19.86 -19.82 -2.28
CA GLN A 101 20.93 -20.52 -3.02
C GLN A 101 21.57 -21.65 -2.21
N GLN A 102 21.77 -21.46 -0.90
CA GLN A 102 22.29 -22.53 -0.04
C GLN A 102 21.32 -23.72 0.04
N ARG A 103 20.01 -23.45 0.06
CA ARG A 103 18.97 -24.50 0.14
C ARG A 103 18.75 -25.23 -1.18
N HIS A 104 18.78 -24.51 -2.30
CA HIS A 104 18.35 -25.03 -3.60
C HIS A 104 19.50 -25.18 -4.62
N GLY A 105 20.74 -24.85 -4.23
CA GLY A 105 21.89 -24.80 -5.12
C GLY A 105 22.03 -23.45 -5.84
N PRO A 106 23.14 -23.24 -6.58
CA PRO A 106 23.40 -21.98 -7.26
C PRO A 106 22.32 -21.68 -8.31
N PHE A 107 21.92 -20.41 -8.37
CA PHE A 107 20.98 -19.94 -9.38
C PHE A 107 21.70 -19.60 -10.70
N PRO A 108 21.15 -20.00 -11.85
CA PRO A 108 21.39 -19.32 -13.12
C PRO A 108 21.14 -17.80 -12.99
N GLU A 109 21.85 -16.97 -13.76
CA GLU A 109 21.81 -15.50 -13.65
C GLU A 109 20.40 -14.91 -13.80
N ASP A 110 19.58 -15.47 -14.70
CA ASP A 110 18.20 -15.07 -14.94
C ASP A 110 17.31 -15.31 -13.71
N ARG A 111 17.53 -16.41 -12.98
CA ARG A 111 16.80 -16.70 -11.74
C ARG A 111 17.25 -15.81 -10.60
N TYR A 112 18.53 -15.44 -10.55
CA TYR A 112 19.03 -14.48 -9.57
C TYR A 112 18.33 -13.13 -9.72
N ALA A 113 18.27 -12.59 -10.95
CA ALA A 113 17.57 -11.34 -11.23
C ALA A 113 16.09 -11.39 -10.81
N ARG A 114 15.38 -12.48 -11.12
CA ARG A 114 13.98 -12.68 -10.71
C ARG A 114 13.81 -12.79 -9.19
N ALA A 115 14.75 -13.40 -8.48
CA ALA A 115 14.70 -13.49 -7.02
C ALA A 115 14.85 -12.12 -6.36
N ILE A 116 15.77 -11.30 -6.86
CA ILE A 116 15.96 -9.90 -6.45
C ILE A 116 14.67 -9.08 -6.69
N GLU A 117 14.08 -9.23 -7.88
CA GLU A 117 12.83 -8.56 -8.23
C GLU A 117 11.67 -9.01 -7.33
N SER A 118 11.51 -10.32 -7.10
CA SER A 118 10.47 -10.89 -6.24
C SER A 118 10.58 -10.39 -4.80
N PHE A 119 11.81 -10.28 -4.28
CA PHE A 119 12.06 -9.71 -2.96
C PHE A 119 11.64 -8.23 -2.89
N ALA A 120 11.91 -7.47 -3.96
CA ALA A 120 11.53 -6.07 -4.02
C ALA A 120 10.01 -5.90 -4.11
N TRP A 121 9.31 -6.72 -4.89
CA TRP A 121 7.84 -6.77 -4.91
C TRP A 121 7.24 -7.02 -3.53
N ASN A 122 7.78 -8.00 -2.79
CA ASN A 122 7.32 -8.26 -1.43
C ASN A 122 7.58 -7.06 -0.50
N SER A 123 8.75 -6.43 -0.63
CA SER A 123 9.13 -5.25 0.14
C SER A 123 8.23 -4.05 -0.12
N LEU A 124 7.81 -3.84 -1.37
CA LEU A 124 6.94 -2.74 -1.77
C LEU A 124 5.58 -2.82 -1.07
N ARG A 125 5.00 -4.02 -0.97
CA ARG A 125 3.76 -4.23 -0.20
C ARG A 125 3.92 -3.79 1.25
N HIS A 126 4.99 -4.25 1.91
CA HIS A 126 5.28 -3.88 3.29
C HIS A 126 5.54 -2.38 3.44
N TRP A 127 6.18 -1.75 2.47
CA TRP A 127 6.39 -0.30 2.45
C TRP A 127 5.06 0.46 2.41
N HIS A 128 4.09 0.08 1.58
CA HIS A 128 2.76 0.72 1.60
C HIS A 128 2.08 0.60 2.96
N PHE A 129 2.16 -0.56 3.61
CA PHE A 129 1.63 -0.74 4.95
C PHE A 129 2.36 0.12 6.00
N VAL A 130 3.68 0.24 5.91
CA VAL A 130 4.46 1.13 6.78
C VAL A 130 4.10 2.59 6.52
N ALA A 131 3.98 3.00 5.26
CA ALA A 131 3.59 4.35 4.87
C ALA A 131 2.20 4.69 5.41
N GLN A 132 1.25 3.76 5.35
CA GLN A 132 -0.07 3.92 5.94
C GLN A 132 -0.01 3.99 7.48
N ASP A 133 0.80 3.14 8.13
CA ASP A 133 0.94 3.14 9.60
C ASP A 133 1.56 4.44 10.12
N LEU A 134 2.66 4.88 9.50
CA LEU A 134 3.38 6.10 9.89
C LEU A 134 2.71 7.38 9.37
N GLY A 135 1.96 7.29 8.28
CA GLY A 135 1.23 8.38 7.66
C GLY A 135 -0.09 8.71 8.35
N GLY A 136 -0.43 8.07 9.47
CA GLY A 136 -1.59 8.40 10.29
C GLY A 136 -2.82 7.52 10.05
N ARG A 137 -2.68 6.41 9.31
CA ARG A 137 -3.73 5.40 9.06
C ARG A 137 -5.01 5.98 8.49
N HIS A 138 -4.89 6.96 7.60
CA HIS A 138 -6.04 7.59 6.99
C HIS A 138 -6.77 6.60 6.06
N ILE A 139 -7.91 6.09 6.51
CA ILE A 139 -8.74 5.18 5.73
C ILE A 139 -10.01 5.92 5.34
N TYR A 140 -10.31 5.95 4.06
CA TYR A 140 -11.48 6.59 3.48
C TYR A 140 -12.37 5.54 2.84
N GLU A 141 -13.56 5.34 3.38
CA GLU A 141 -14.57 4.46 2.80
C GLU A 141 -15.52 5.27 1.92
N ILE A 142 -15.63 4.93 0.64
CA ILE A 142 -16.55 5.63 -0.26
C ILE A 142 -17.92 4.97 -0.20
N THR A 143 -18.96 5.79 0.04
CA THR A 143 -20.34 5.29 -0.02
C THR A 143 -20.72 4.83 -1.43
N PRO A 144 -21.59 3.80 -1.57
CA PRO A 144 -22.13 3.36 -2.87
C PRO A 144 -22.65 4.49 -3.76
N ARG A 145 -23.35 5.46 -3.17
CA ARG A 145 -23.90 6.61 -3.90
C ARG A 145 -22.80 7.50 -4.47
N LEU A 146 -21.79 7.84 -3.67
CA LEU A 146 -20.66 8.65 -4.12
C LEU A 146 -19.86 7.91 -5.20
N ALA A 147 -19.65 6.60 -5.04
CA ALA A 147 -18.93 5.79 -6.04
C ALA A 147 -19.56 5.87 -7.45
N GLN A 148 -20.90 5.85 -7.52
CA GLN A 148 -21.63 6.02 -8.79
C GLN A 148 -21.51 7.43 -9.36
N VAL A 149 -21.47 8.46 -8.51
CA VAL A 149 -21.26 9.85 -8.93
C VAL A 149 -19.85 10.03 -9.52
N LEU A 150 -18.83 9.53 -8.82
CA LEU A 150 -17.43 9.59 -9.26
C LEU A 150 -17.16 8.81 -10.57
N ARG A 151 -18.04 7.87 -10.92
CA ARG A 151 -18.00 7.13 -12.19
C ARG A 151 -18.52 7.93 -13.37
N ARG A 152 -19.50 8.82 -13.13
CA ARG A 152 -19.86 9.81 -14.13
C ARG A 152 -18.69 10.78 -14.14
N PRO A 153 -18.11 11.14 -15.30
CA PRO A 153 -17.29 12.34 -15.27
C PRO A 153 -18.21 13.43 -14.71
N PRO A 154 -17.90 14.06 -13.55
CA PRO A 154 -18.31 15.45 -13.49
C PRO A 154 -17.69 16.05 -14.76
N PRO A 155 -18.29 17.07 -15.37
CA PRO A 155 -17.54 17.83 -16.32
C PRO A 155 -16.40 18.45 -15.50
N LEU A 156 -15.26 17.76 -15.45
CA LEU A 156 -13.96 18.31 -15.11
C LEU A 156 -13.63 19.15 -16.34
N GLU A 157 -14.43 20.20 -16.58
CA GLU A 157 -14.25 21.11 -17.73
C GLU A 157 -12.83 21.65 -17.71
N GLU A 158 -12.26 21.74 -16.51
CA GLU A 158 -10.87 22.07 -16.27
C GLU A 158 -10.03 20.85 -15.82
N PRO A 159 -8.88 20.62 -16.46
CA PRO A 159 -7.89 19.65 -16.02
C PRO A 159 -7.51 19.87 -14.56
N TRP A 160 -7.46 18.79 -13.76
CA TRP A 160 -6.98 18.90 -12.39
C TRP A 160 -5.47 19.12 -12.40
N ARG A 161 -5.08 20.39 -12.24
CA ARG A 161 -3.68 20.82 -12.18
C ARG A 161 -3.15 20.65 -10.76
N ARG A 162 -1.88 20.25 -10.66
CA ARG A 162 -1.18 20.00 -9.39
C ARG A 162 -2.00 19.09 -8.46
N PRO A 163 -2.33 17.86 -8.91
CA PRO A 163 -3.17 16.96 -8.12
C PRO A 163 -2.49 16.66 -6.78
N ARG A 164 -3.15 16.97 -5.65
CA ARG A 164 -2.60 16.71 -4.31
C ARG A 164 -3.49 15.79 -3.50
N LEU A 165 -2.87 14.99 -2.65
CA LEU A 165 -3.60 14.27 -1.61
C LEU A 165 -3.93 15.19 -0.42
N PRO A 166 -5.04 14.95 0.28
CA PRO A 166 -5.38 15.66 1.51
C PRO A 166 -4.42 15.33 2.68
N VAL A 167 -3.74 14.19 2.60
CA VAL A 167 -2.79 13.66 3.58
C VAL A 167 -1.67 12.92 2.84
N PRO A 168 -0.46 12.78 3.41
CA PRO A 168 0.69 12.19 2.71
C PRO A 168 0.51 10.72 2.31
N SER A 169 -0.33 9.97 3.03
CA SER A 169 -0.68 8.59 2.68
C SER A 169 -2.10 8.27 3.14
N LEU A 170 -2.84 7.54 2.31
CA LEU A 170 -4.18 7.06 2.63
C LEU A 170 -4.50 5.73 1.94
N LEU A 171 -5.51 5.06 2.50
CA LEU A 171 -6.21 3.93 1.91
C LEU A 171 -7.62 4.38 1.51
N LEU A 172 -8.01 4.09 0.29
CA LEU A 172 -9.38 4.21 -0.21
C LEU A 172 -10.02 2.82 -0.30
N ILE A 173 -11.12 2.60 0.43
CA ILE A 173 -11.95 1.40 0.30
C ILE A 173 -12.91 1.63 -0.85
N VAL A 174 -12.84 0.75 -1.85
CA VAL A 174 -13.59 0.82 -3.10
C VAL A 174 -14.83 -0.06 -2.96
N PRO A 175 -16.05 0.50 -3.02
CA PRO A 175 -17.26 -0.29 -2.99
C PRO A 175 -17.56 -0.89 -4.38
N GLU A 176 -18.32 -1.98 -4.43
CA GLU A 176 -18.65 -2.70 -5.67
C GLU A 176 -19.35 -1.82 -6.73
N GLU A 177 -20.09 -0.79 -6.30
CA GLU A 177 -20.77 0.14 -7.18
C GLU A 177 -19.80 1.03 -7.96
N ALA A 178 -18.54 1.13 -7.51
CA ALA A 178 -17.48 1.72 -8.30
C ALA A 178 -17.16 0.86 -9.53
N LYS A 179 -17.45 -0.45 -9.54
CA LYS A 179 -17.23 -1.39 -10.65
C LYS A 179 -15.80 -1.36 -11.21
N LEU A 180 -14.84 -0.93 -10.40
CA LEU A 180 -13.45 -0.78 -10.84
C LEU A 180 -12.86 -2.18 -10.97
N THR A 181 -12.21 -2.42 -12.10
CA THR A 181 -11.58 -3.72 -12.36
C THR A 181 -10.20 -3.54 -12.96
N ILE A 182 -9.31 -4.47 -12.62
CA ILE A 182 -8.02 -4.64 -13.29
C ILE A 182 -7.98 -6.00 -13.98
N THR A 183 -7.23 -6.10 -15.08
CA THR A 183 -7.04 -7.38 -15.78
C THR A 183 -5.58 -7.57 -16.13
N LEU A 184 -4.94 -8.57 -15.52
CA LEU A 184 -3.63 -9.00 -15.96
C LEU A 184 -3.74 -9.77 -17.29
N LYS A 185 -2.83 -9.51 -18.23
CA LYS A 185 -2.86 -10.12 -19.57
C LYS A 185 -2.90 -11.66 -19.48
N GLY A 186 -3.95 -12.25 -20.06
CA GLY A 186 -4.17 -13.70 -20.04
C GLY A 186 -4.96 -14.24 -18.84
N PHE A 187 -5.43 -13.35 -17.95
CA PHE A 187 -6.23 -13.69 -16.78
C PHE A 187 -7.63 -13.07 -16.85
N THR A 188 -8.50 -13.47 -15.92
CA THR A 188 -9.85 -12.94 -15.77
C THR A 188 -9.82 -11.59 -15.06
N SER A 189 -10.70 -10.67 -15.48
CA SER A 189 -10.88 -9.38 -14.81
C SER A 189 -11.24 -9.54 -13.33
N ARG A 190 -10.62 -8.73 -12.46
CA ARG A 190 -10.81 -8.74 -11.01
C ARG A 190 -11.28 -7.39 -10.50
N GLU A 191 -12.21 -7.44 -9.55
CA GLU A 191 -12.74 -6.25 -8.90
C GLU A 191 -11.75 -5.67 -7.91
N VAL A 192 -11.56 -4.36 -7.98
CA VAL A 192 -10.70 -3.61 -7.07
C VAL A 192 -11.47 -3.28 -5.80
N THR A 193 -10.92 -3.64 -4.65
CA THR A 193 -11.52 -3.37 -3.34
C THR A 193 -10.78 -2.32 -2.53
N GLU A 194 -9.49 -2.12 -2.82
CA GLU A 194 -8.62 -1.22 -2.05
C GLU A 194 -7.65 -0.49 -2.99
N ILE A 195 -7.47 0.81 -2.77
CA ILE A 195 -6.44 1.62 -3.43
C ILE A 195 -5.64 2.34 -2.35
N TYR A 196 -4.37 1.99 -2.23
CA TYR A 196 -3.42 2.67 -1.36
C TYR A 196 -2.69 3.72 -2.18
N VAL A 197 -2.50 4.92 -1.61
CA VAL A 197 -1.72 5.95 -2.26
C VAL A 197 -0.82 6.65 -1.26
N VAL A 198 0.40 6.92 -1.70
CA VAL A 198 1.40 7.74 -1.00
C VAL A 198 1.79 8.86 -1.93
N GLU A 199 1.75 10.10 -1.44
CA GLU A 199 2.26 11.26 -2.14
C GLU A 199 3.67 11.59 -1.65
N SER A 200 4.58 11.87 -2.58
CA SER A 200 5.88 12.45 -2.26
C SER A 200 5.86 13.96 -2.32
N SER A 201 6.55 14.58 -1.36
CA SER A 201 6.74 16.02 -1.32
C SER A 201 7.75 16.47 -2.40
N PRO A 202 7.73 17.76 -2.78
CA PRO A 202 8.76 18.34 -3.66
C PRO A 202 10.19 18.04 -3.17
N PRO A 203 11.18 17.91 -4.08
CA PRO A 203 11.21 18.43 -5.45
C PRO A 203 10.65 17.49 -6.53
N GLN A 204 10.39 16.22 -6.19
CA GLN A 204 9.82 15.23 -7.11
C GLN A 204 8.43 14.89 -6.59
N HIS A 205 7.41 15.60 -7.10
CA HIS A 205 6.02 15.33 -6.75
C HIS A 205 5.55 14.10 -7.52
N GLN A 206 5.19 13.04 -6.81
CA GLN A 206 4.74 11.78 -7.40
C GLN A 206 3.67 11.14 -6.53
N TRP A 207 2.79 10.35 -7.15
CA TRP A 207 1.94 9.41 -6.42
C TRP A 207 2.46 7.99 -6.62
N ALA A 208 2.72 7.30 -5.53
CA ALA A 208 2.89 5.84 -5.54
C ALA A 208 1.54 5.21 -5.21
N VAL A 209 0.96 4.51 -6.19
CA VAL A 209 -0.40 3.93 -6.09
C VAL A 209 -0.29 2.41 -6.09
N TRP A 210 -0.87 1.77 -5.09
CA TRP A 210 -1.10 0.33 -5.09
C TRP A 210 -2.59 0.04 -5.22
N ILE A 211 -2.96 -0.59 -6.33
CA ILE A 211 -4.32 -1.04 -6.63
C ILE A 211 -4.40 -2.52 -6.25
N HIS A 212 -5.33 -2.87 -5.39
CA HIS A 212 -5.50 -4.23 -4.88
C HIS A 212 -6.85 -4.82 -5.29
N ALA A 213 -6.80 -6.01 -5.88
CA ALA A 213 -7.97 -6.78 -6.31
C ALA A 213 -7.86 -8.22 -5.77
N PRO A 214 -8.61 -8.60 -4.74
CA PRO A 214 -8.54 -9.92 -4.15
C PRO A 214 -9.05 -11.00 -5.12
N ILE A 215 -8.40 -12.17 -5.11
CA ILE A 215 -8.88 -13.39 -5.80
C ILE A 215 -9.61 -14.27 -4.79
N ASP A 216 -9.00 -14.49 -3.63
CA ASP A 216 -9.53 -15.21 -2.48
C ASP A 216 -8.91 -14.69 -1.18
N ASP A 217 -9.11 -15.38 -0.06
CA ASP A 217 -8.59 -14.97 1.26
C ASP A 217 -7.06 -14.92 1.35
N SER A 218 -6.34 -15.53 0.40
CA SER A 218 -4.89 -15.73 0.41
C SER A 218 -4.17 -15.16 -0.83
N LEU A 219 -4.89 -14.95 -1.93
CA LEU A 219 -4.35 -14.52 -3.21
C LEU A 219 -5.01 -13.22 -3.68
N SER A 220 -4.23 -12.37 -4.33
CA SER A 220 -4.70 -11.12 -4.91
C SER A 220 -3.92 -10.76 -6.17
N GLU A 221 -4.60 -10.12 -7.11
CA GLU A 221 -3.96 -9.33 -8.15
C GLU A 221 -3.66 -7.94 -7.60
N SER A 222 -2.51 -7.37 -7.97
CA SER A 222 -2.13 -6.05 -7.52
C SER A 222 -1.29 -5.34 -8.56
N VAL A 223 -1.49 -4.04 -8.68
CA VAL A 223 -0.72 -3.15 -9.56
C VAL A 223 -0.06 -2.11 -8.68
N TYR A 224 1.22 -1.85 -8.92
CA TYR A 224 1.94 -0.80 -8.23
C TYR A 224 2.51 0.17 -9.25
N LEU A 225 2.19 1.44 -9.08
CA LEU A 225 2.39 2.48 -10.07
C LEU A 225 3.11 3.65 -9.43
N GLU A 226 4.10 4.21 -10.11
CA GLU A 226 4.60 5.54 -9.81
C GLU A 226 4.10 6.52 -10.88
N LEU A 227 3.41 7.58 -10.45
CA LEU A 227 2.87 8.64 -11.29
C LEU A 227 3.61 9.94 -10.98
N PRO A 228 4.69 10.26 -11.73
CA PRO A 228 5.42 11.50 -11.55
C PRO A 228 4.65 12.68 -12.15
N PHE A 229 4.56 13.77 -11.39
CA PHE A 229 3.95 15.02 -11.83
C PHE A 229 5.01 16.11 -11.97
N SER A 230 4.91 16.92 -13.03
CA SER A 230 5.65 18.17 -13.08
C SER A 230 5.05 19.19 -12.10
N ALA A 231 5.79 20.25 -11.78
CA ALA A 231 5.34 21.28 -10.81
C ALA A 231 3.99 21.92 -11.18
N GLU A 232 3.66 21.98 -12.48
CA GLU A 232 2.40 22.51 -13.02
C GLU A 232 1.55 21.44 -13.71
N GLY A 233 1.91 20.17 -13.52
CA GLY A 233 1.38 19.07 -14.29
C GLY A 233 -0.07 18.75 -14.00
N THR A 234 -0.69 18.02 -14.93
CA THR A 234 -2.06 17.53 -14.78
C THR A 234 -2.07 16.06 -14.40
N LEU A 235 -3.24 15.56 -13.97
CA LEU A 235 -3.44 14.12 -13.79
C LEU A 235 -3.09 13.31 -15.06
N GLU A 236 -3.52 13.76 -16.23
CA GLU A 236 -3.29 13.05 -17.49
C GLU A 236 -1.79 12.98 -17.84
N GLU A 237 -1.02 14.03 -17.55
CA GLU A 237 0.44 13.97 -17.68
C GLU A 237 1.05 12.90 -16.78
N GLY A 238 0.58 12.78 -15.54
CA GLY A 238 1.02 11.72 -14.62
C GLY A 238 0.62 10.33 -15.09
N LEU A 239 -0.58 10.17 -15.67
CA LEU A 239 -1.05 8.90 -16.27
C LEU A 239 -0.25 8.51 -17.51
N ASP A 240 0.23 9.47 -18.31
CA ASP A 240 1.01 9.19 -19.50
C ASP A 240 2.48 8.88 -19.18
N ARG A 241 2.98 9.34 -18.03
CA ARG A 241 4.32 9.04 -17.52
C ARG A 241 4.35 7.94 -16.45
N ALA A 242 3.18 7.38 -16.14
CA ALA A 242 3.09 6.33 -15.15
C ALA A 242 3.86 5.10 -15.63
N HIS A 243 4.56 4.46 -14.72
CA HIS A 243 5.27 3.21 -14.96
C HIS A 243 5.00 2.26 -13.81
N ASP A 244 5.10 0.98 -14.10
CA ASP A 244 5.16 -0.04 -13.07
C ASP A 244 6.53 0.09 -12.38
N MET A 245 6.56 0.12 -11.06
CA MET A 245 7.78 0.41 -10.31
C MET A 245 8.92 -0.60 -10.58
N PHE A 246 8.61 -1.80 -11.08
CA PHE A 246 9.61 -2.81 -11.45
C PHE A 246 9.70 -3.10 -12.96
N GLN A 247 8.85 -2.49 -13.79
CA GLN A 247 8.95 -2.59 -15.24
C GLN A 247 9.32 -1.23 -15.83
N LYS A 248 10.31 -1.20 -16.74
CA LYS A 248 10.70 0.06 -17.41
C LYS A 248 9.65 0.58 -18.39
N ASP A 249 8.66 -0.24 -18.72
CA ASP A 249 7.64 0.04 -19.71
C ASP A 249 6.32 0.44 -19.03
N SER A 250 5.39 0.97 -19.83
CA SER A 250 4.03 1.30 -19.36
C SER A 250 3.38 0.09 -18.67
N PRO A 251 2.54 0.31 -17.64
CA PRO A 251 1.92 -0.80 -16.91
C PRO A 251 1.13 -1.70 -17.84
N SER A 252 1.42 -3.00 -17.78
CA SER A 252 0.90 -4.02 -18.70
C SER A 252 -0.49 -4.57 -18.32
N ILE A 253 -1.07 -4.06 -17.24
CA ILE A 253 -2.38 -4.44 -16.72
C ILE A 253 -3.43 -3.53 -17.36
N ASP A 254 -4.61 -4.05 -17.68
CA ASP A 254 -5.72 -3.21 -18.18
C ASP A 254 -6.53 -2.64 -17.00
N GLY A 255 -7.17 -1.48 -17.21
CA GLY A 255 -8.10 -0.86 -16.24
C GLY A 255 -7.46 0.02 -15.16
N TRP A 256 -6.13 -0.01 -14.98
CA TRP A 256 -5.48 0.80 -13.93
C TRP A 256 -5.67 2.31 -14.12
N LYS A 257 -5.69 2.82 -15.36
CA LYS A 257 -5.93 4.25 -15.64
C LYS A 257 -7.30 4.69 -15.13
N GLU A 258 -8.33 3.84 -15.26
CA GLU A 258 -9.66 4.13 -14.73
C GLU A 258 -9.65 4.18 -13.20
N CYS A 259 -8.94 3.25 -12.56
CA CYS A 259 -8.79 3.23 -11.10
C CYS A 259 -8.12 4.50 -10.59
N VAL A 260 -7.04 4.96 -11.24
CA VAL A 260 -6.34 6.20 -10.87
C VAL A 260 -7.21 7.43 -11.14
N ARG A 261 -7.94 7.48 -12.27
CA ARG A 261 -8.87 8.59 -12.54
C ARG A 261 -9.99 8.66 -11.50
N TRP A 262 -10.49 7.50 -11.07
CA TRP A 262 -11.52 7.44 -10.04
C TRP A 262 -10.98 7.84 -8.66
N LEU A 263 -9.77 7.39 -8.29
CA LEU A 263 -9.04 7.89 -7.11
C LEU A 263 -8.90 9.42 -7.18
N ALA A 264 -8.46 9.95 -8.30
CA ALA A 264 -8.28 11.39 -8.48
C ALA A 264 -9.60 12.16 -8.37
N ALA A 265 -10.69 11.63 -8.93
CA ALA A 265 -12.02 12.21 -8.77
C ALA A 265 -12.44 12.23 -7.30
N ALA A 266 -12.21 11.15 -6.55
CA ALA A 266 -12.49 11.11 -5.11
C ALA A 266 -11.69 12.18 -4.34
N MET A 267 -10.39 12.30 -4.63
CA MET A 267 -9.51 13.28 -3.97
C MET A 267 -9.92 14.72 -4.30
N ARG A 268 -10.20 15.02 -5.57
CA ARG A 268 -10.67 16.34 -5.99
C ARG A 268 -12.02 16.68 -5.35
N TYR A 269 -12.94 15.72 -5.26
CA TYR A 269 -14.24 15.93 -4.63
C TYR A 269 -14.12 16.21 -3.12
N LEU A 270 -13.14 15.58 -2.45
CA LEU A 270 -12.79 15.87 -1.06
C LEU A 270 -12.14 17.26 -0.89
N ASP A 271 -11.21 17.63 -1.77
CA ASP A 271 -10.53 18.95 -1.75
C ASP A 271 -11.50 20.12 -1.97
N GLN A 272 -12.51 19.92 -2.82
CA GLN A 272 -13.58 20.90 -3.09
C GLN A 272 -14.63 20.98 -1.97
N GLY A 273 -14.50 20.20 -0.89
CA GLY A 273 -15.47 20.14 0.21
C GLY A 273 -16.81 19.49 -0.16
N GLY A 274 -16.89 18.82 -1.31
CA GLY A 274 -18.11 18.11 -1.76
C GLY A 274 -18.38 16.82 -0.99
N ALA A 275 -17.33 16.24 -0.38
CA ALA A 275 -17.47 15.10 0.52
C ALA A 275 -17.53 15.55 1.98
N ARG A 276 -18.50 15.01 2.73
CA ARG A 276 -18.47 15.05 4.20
C ARG A 276 -17.71 13.85 4.72
N MET A 277 -16.86 14.11 5.72
CA MET A 277 -16.22 13.07 6.51
C MET A 277 -17.11 12.75 7.71
N GLU A 278 -17.60 11.52 7.79
CA GLU A 278 -18.24 10.99 8.99
C GLU A 278 -17.34 9.95 9.66
N PHE A 279 -17.36 9.92 10.98
CA PHE A 279 -16.75 8.83 11.76
C PHE A 279 -17.73 7.67 11.81
N GLN A 280 -17.26 6.44 11.61
CA GLN A 280 -18.11 5.27 11.75
C GLN A 280 -18.56 5.10 13.22
N PRO A 281 -19.86 5.17 13.53
CA PRO A 281 -20.35 5.00 14.89
C PRO A 281 -20.07 3.58 15.38
N GLY A 282 -19.37 3.43 16.51
CA GLY A 282 -19.12 2.14 17.14
C GLY A 282 -17.81 1.44 16.74
N GLU A 283 -17.01 2.02 15.85
CA GLU A 283 -15.64 1.57 15.63
C GLU A 283 -14.66 2.15 16.66
N SER A 284 -13.69 1.33 17.07
CA SER A 284 -12.64 1.73 18.02
C SER A 284 -11.47 2.46 17.35
N ASP A 285 -11.41 2.52 16.01
CA ASP A 285 -10.32 3.20 15.29
C ASP A 285 -10.79 4.58 14.76
N PRO A 286 -10.33 5.70 15.36
CA PRO A 286 -10.68 7.04 14.89
C PRO A 286 -10.06 7.40 13.53
N SER A 287 -9.22 6.53 12.96
CA SER A 287 -8.56 6.79 11.68
C SER A 287 -9.42 6.42 10.46
N ARG A 288 -10.48 5.61 10.65
CA ARG A 288 -11.45 5.29 9.58
C ARG A 288 -12.49 6.38 9.44
N ARG A 289 -12.63 6.88 8.22
CA ARG A 289 -13.53 7.95 7.83
C ARG A 289 -14.38 7.48 6.67
N VAL A 290 -15.64 7.89 6.64
CA VAL A 290 -16.54 7.63 5.51
C VAL A 290 -16.66 8.90 4.68
N LEU A 291 -16.43 8.77 3.37
CA LEU A 291 -16.67 9.80 2.37
C LEU A 291 -18.10 9.68 1.85
N ILE A 292 -18.92 10.66 2.20
CA ILE A 292 -20.31 10.75 1.81
C ILE A 292 -20.47 11.91 0.84
N GLY A 293 -21.13 11.66 -0.30
CA GLY A 293 -21.47 12.73 -1.24
C GLY A 293 -22.67 13.54 -0.77
N ASP A 294 -22.56 14.86 -0.77
CA ASP A 294 -23.67 15.76 -0.44
C ASP A 294 -24.71 15.79 -1.57
N SER A 295 -25.98 15.63 -1.21
CA SER A 295 -27.09 15.65 -2.17
C SER A 295 -27.27 16.98 -2.92
N GLU A 296 -26.73 18.08 -2.39
CA GLU A 296 -26.89 19.43 -2.94
C GLU A 296 -25.73 19.89 -3.83
N ALA A 297 -24.55 19.23 -3.75
CA ALA A 297 -23.43 19.48 -4.66
C ALA A 297 -23.53 18.69 -5.98
N ILE A 298 -24.67 18.03 -6.22
CA ILE A 298 -24.93 17.12 -7.35
C ILE A 298 -25.85 17.77 -8.41
N GLN A 299 -26.06 19.09 -8.35
CA GLN A 299 -26.80 19.83 -9.39
C GLN A 299 -25.87 20.72 -10.23
#